data_AF-A0A520BQL4-F1
#
_entry.id   AF-A0A520BQL4-F1
#
_cell.length_a   1.000
_cell.length_b   1.000
_cell.length_c   1.000
_cell.angle_alpha   90.00
_cell.angle_beta   90.00
_cell.angle_gamma   90.00
#
_symmetry.space_group_name_H-M   'P 1'
#
loop_
_entity.id
_entity.type
_entity.pdbx_description
1 polymer ?
#
loop_
_entity_poly.entity_id
_entity_poly.type
_entity_poly.pdbx_seq_one_letter_code
_entity_poly.pdbx_strand_id
1 'polypeptide(L)' 'MTLSEAHTAAYVDAMAAVLGLPLAPDHWPGVLRYFGLAAEMAALVNGLPLAIHDEPAEAFVPIAPEDVA' A
#
# COMPACT_ATOMS: atom_id res chain seq x y z
N MET A 1 4.50 12.19 -9.46
CA MET A 1 3.17 12.26 -10.11
C MET A 1 2.17 12.56 -9.01
N THR A 2 1.58 13.75 -8.99
CA THR A 2 0.65 14.13 -7.91
C THR A 2 -0.73 13.54 -8.23
N LEU A 3 -1.25 12.65 -7.38
CA LEU A 3 -2.64 12.20 -7.46
C LEU A 3 -3.54 13.40 -7.14
N SER A 4 -4.50 13.71 -8.02
CA SER A 4 -5.52 14.72 -7.71
C SER A 4 -6.51 14.15 -6.70
N GLU A 5 -7.16 15.02 -5.91
CA GLU A 5 -8.16 14.59 -4.91
C GLU A 5 -9.28 13.75 -5.52
N ALA A 6 -9.74 14.10 -6.71
CA ALA A 6 -10.74 13.34 -7.45
C ALA A 6 -10.24 11.92 -7.81
N HIS A 7 -8.96 11.80 -8.17
CA HIS A 7 -8.36 10.51 -8.48
C HIS A 7 -8.22 9.64 -7.23
N THR A 8 -7.82 10.23 -6.10
CA THR A 8 -7.79 9.55 -4.80
C THR A 8 -9.17 9.03 -4.41
N ALA A 9 -10.22 9.85 -4.54
CA ALA A 9 -11.58 9.44 -4.19
C ALA A 9 -12.07 8.26 -5.04
N ALA A 10 -11.88 8.32 -6.36
CA ALA A 10 -12.26 7.24 -7.26
C ALA A 10 -11.47 5.95 -6.97
N TYR A 11 -10.17 6.08 -6.67
CA TYR A 11 -9.34 4.93 -6.32
C TYR A 11 -9.78 4.27 -5.01
N VAL A 12 -10.01 5.07 -3.97
CA VAL A 12 -10.48 4.57 -2.67
C VAL A 12 -11.83 3.86 -2.79
N ASP A 13 -12.77 4.42 -3.54
CA ASP A 13 -14.09 3.80 -3.77
C ASP A 13 -13.96 2.44 -4.46
N ALA A 14 -13.19 2.39 -5.55
CA ALA A 14 -12.95 1.16 -6.31
C ALA A 14 -12.26 0.08 -5.45
N MET A 15 -11.23 0.45 -4.68
CA MET A 15 -10.49 -0.50 -3.86
C MET A 15 -11.30 -0.99 -2.66
N ALA A 16 -12.12 -0.13 -2.04
CA ALA A 16 -13.02 -0.53 -0.96
C ALA A 16 -14.00 -1.61 -1.43
N ALA A 17 -14.54 -1.47 -2.66
CA ALA A 17 -15.41 -2.47 -3.26
C ALA A 17 -14.68 -3.80 -3.54
N VAL A 18 -13.46 -3.76 -4.09
CA VAL A 18 -12.65 -4.97 -4.35
C VAL A 18 -12.31 -5.70 -3.05
N LEU A 19 -11.99 -4.96 -1.99
CA LEU A 19 -11.65 -5.52 -0.68
C LEU A 19 -12.88 -5.97 0.12
N GLY A 20 -14.10 -5.68 -0.36
CA GLY A 20 -15.32 -5.91 0.40
C GLY A 20 -15.35 -5.13 1.72
N LEU A 21 -14.73 -3.95 1.76
CA LEU A 21 -14.62 -3.10 2.95
C LEU A 21 -15.66 -1.96 2.89
N PRO A 22 -16.82 -2.09 3.56
CA PRO A 22 -17.81 -1.02 3.57
C PRO A 22 -17.29 0.20 4.35
N LEU A 23 -17.27 1.36 3.69
CA LEU A 23 -16.89 2.62 4.31
C LEU A 23 -18.15 3.42 4.66
N ALA A 24 -18.35 3.69 5.95
CA ALA A 24 -19.43 4.56 6.39
C ALA A 24 -19.21 5.99 5.84
N PRO A 25 -20.28 6.70 5.42
CA PRO A 25 -20.16 8.06 4.89
C PRO A 25 -19.41 9.01 5.84
N ASP A 26 -19.62 8.87 7.15
CA ASP A 26 -18.97 9.69 8.18
C ASP A 26 -17.45 9.51 8.24
N HIS A 27 -16.95 8.35 7.81
CA HIS A 27 -15.51 8.07 7.76
C HIS A 27 -14.85 8.57 6.48
N TRP A 28 -15.64 8.85 5.43
CA TRP A 28 -15.14 9.19 4.11
C TRP A 28 -14.16 10.37 4.09
N PRO A 29 -14.43 11.50 4.76
CA PRO A 29 -13.48 12.63 4.78
C PRO A 29 -12.15 12.25 5.45
N GLY A 30 -12.19 11.42 6.49
CA GLY A 30 -11.01 10.92 7.17
C GLY A 30 -10.18 10.01 6.27
N VAL A 31 -10.82 9.03 5.61
CA VAL A 31 -10.17 8.09 4.70
C VAL A 31 -9.43 8.84 3.59
N LEU A 32 -10.08 9.79 2.91
CA LEU A 32 -9.44 10.55 1.83
C LEU A 32 -8.22 11.35 2.31
N ARG A 33 -8.33 12.00 3.48
CA ARG A 33 -7.22 12.77 4.06
C ARG A 33 -6.02 11.88 4.39
N TYR A 34 -6.23 10.76 5.08
CA TYR A 34 -5.14 9.88 5.48
C TYR A 34 -4.57 9.09 4.31
N PHE A 35 -5.40 8.74 3.32
CA PHE A 35 -4.92 8.13 2.09
C PHE A 35 -4.03 9.09 1.29
N GLY A 36 -4.41 10.36 1.18
CA GLY A 36 -3.59 11.40 0.56
C GLY A 36 -2.22 11.54 1.24
N LEU A 37 -2.20 11.59 2.58
CA LEU A 37 -0.95 11.63 3.35
C LEU A 37 -0.07 10.39 3.08
N ALA A 38 -0.66 9.19 3.05
CA ALA A 38 0.07 7.97 2.74
C ALA A 38 0.61 7.98 1.30
N ALA A 39 -0.11 8.55 0.34
CA ALA A 39 0.35 8.70 -1.04
C ALA A 39 1.58 9.63 -1.14
N GLU A 40 1.62 10.70 -0.35
CA GLU A 40 2.82 11.56 -0.24
C GLU A 40 4.02 10.80 0.33
N MET A 41 3.81 9.98 1.37
CA MET A 41 4.88 9.12 1.92
C MET A 41 5.34 8.08 0.90
N ALA A 42 4.42 7.45 0.17
CA ALA A 42 4.74 6.49 -0.88
C ALA A 42 5.58 7.13 -2.00
N ALA A 43 5.33 8.40 -2.34
CA ALA A 43 6.14 9.13 -3.32
C ALA A 43 7.60 9.28 -2.87
N LEU A 44 7.87 9.40 -1.56
CA LEU A 44 9.24 9.44 -1.03
C LEU A 44 9.95 8.09 -1.22
N VAL A 45 9.26 6.99 -0.93
CA VAL A 45 9.82 5.64 -1.05
C VAL A 45 10.04 5.26 -2.51
N ASN A 46 9.03 5.50 -3.36
CA ASN A 46 9.08 5.20 -4.80
C ASN A 46 10.10 6.07 -5.56
N GLY A 47 10.60 7.14 -4.95
CA GLY A 47 11.66 7.98 -5.50
C GLY A 47 13.07 7.42 -5.31
N LEU A 48 13.24 6.34 -4.53
CA LEU A 48 14.53 5.70 -4.31
C LEU A 48 14.90 4.80 -5.51
N PRO A 49 16.19 4.72 -5.89
CA PRO A 49 16.62 3.80 -6.94
C PRO A 49 16.44 2.35 -6.48
N LEU A 50 15.93 1.50 -7.37
CA LEU A 50 15.81 0.07 -7.17
C LEU A 50 16.33 -0.66 -8.41
N ALA A 51 17.29 -1.56 -8.23
CA ALA A 51 17.80 -2.45 -9.26
C ALA A 51 17.00 -3.77 -9.28
N ILE A 52 17.06 -4.49 -10.40
CA ILE A 52 16.38 -5.79 -10.57
C ILE A 52 16.79 -6.84 -9.52
N HIS A 53 17.97 -6.68 -8.92
CA HIS A 53 18.53 -7.58 -7.92
C HIS A 53 18.39 -7.08 -6.48
N ASP A 54 17.68 -5.96 -6.26
CA ASP A 54 17.33 -5.54 -4.91
C ASP A 54 16.16 -6.39 -4.42
N GLU A 55 16.48 -7.33 -3.53
CA GLU A 55 15.53 -8.27 -2.95
C GLU A 55 14.77 -7.64 -1.76
N PRO A 56 13.58 -8.14 -1.41
CA PRO A 56 12.91 -7.79 -0.17
C PRO A 56 13.82 -8.03 1.05
N ALA A 57 13.68 -7.20 2.08
CA ALA A 57 14.47 -7.35 3.31
C ALA A 57 14.25 -8.71 3.99
N GLU A 58 13.02 -9.22 3.92
CA GLU A 58 12.66 -10.55 4.40
C GLU A 58 12.79 -11.56 3.26
N ALA A 59 13.57 -12.62 3.47
CA ALA A 59 13.71 -13.73 2.55
C ALA A 59 13.15 -15.00 3.20
N PHE A 60 12.34 -15.76 2.45
CA PHE A 60 11.90 -17.07 2.89
C PHE A 60 13.12 -18.02 2.95
N VAL A 61 13.36 -18.58 4.13
CA VAL A 61 14.35 -19.64 4.35
C VAL A 61 13.60 -20.91 4.70
N PRO A 62 13.57 -21.92 3.81
CA PRO A 62 12.96 -23.20 4.15
C PRO A 62 13.75 -23.86 5.28
N ILE A 63 13.04 -24.49 6.21
CA ILE A 63 13.65 -25.41 7.17
C ILE A 63 13.87 -26.76 6.49
N ALA A 64 15.05 -27.35 6.68
CA ALA A 64 15.36 -28.70 6.26
C ALA A 64 15.04 -29.70 7.40
N PRO A 65 14.81 -30.99 7.10
CA PRO A 65 14.54 -32.00 8.13
C PRO A 65 15.59 -32.05 9.25
N GLU A 66 16.85 -31.76 8.93
CA GLU A 66 17.97 -31.68 9.86
C GLU A 66 17.90 -30.50 10.86
N ASP A 67 17.12 -29.45 10.55
CA ASP A 67 16.98 -28.26 11.39
C ASP A 67 15.95 -28.44 12.52
N VAL A 68 15.23 -29.57 12.53
CA VAL A 68 14.11 -29.86 13.46
C VAL A 68 14.45 -30.95 14.49
N ALA A 69 15.69 -31.46 14.47
CA ALA A 69 16.17 -32.55 15.33
C ALA A 69 16.54 -32.12 16.76
#